data_AF-A0A6P8SCE9-F1
#
_entry.id   AF-A0A6P8SCE9-F1
#
_cell.length_a   1.000
_cell.length_b   1.000
_cell.length_c   1.000
_cell.angle_alpha   90.00
_cell.angle_beta   90.00
_cell.angle_gamma   90.00
#
_symmetry.space_group_name_H-M   'P 1'
#
loop_
_entity.id
_entity.type
_entity.pdbx_description
1 polymer ?
#
loop_
_entity_poly.entity_id
_entity_poly.type
_entity_poly.pdbx_seq_one_letter_code
_entity_poly.pdbx_strand_id
1 'polypeptide(L)'
;MGVPDPIELRLIDKIKQVKLIQKRLKYALEAQKTEDWEWLHLRALELERECQEQVQLLQVTGRIHEKIRAFRKKVLSSAKSGRSVQKLQERVTQLECDLDRFLSYGRMFKSPSSERSSERSSEEETVIADRTSTSSAITEHLSWKSSEWASQKERKSFLITCQVIGGVEEQISECALQDHRLSSHQNPRQVFPADPSVWRRTSIHFTHIQPGLVVQPTLFNQNPDTFYRMKQSKDFKLQKPRLHQYYPLDQYSSLLRQTFFTIDQRYKILDPQKDPQKWKRLKEFSEQLLTAPRELDQVDAAKALGYLNCKNDFVLSALYKTLQENQVLSIRYETVKALTRLGCITAAVVKEITFYLTHGAMELLMDILIALKTTLQRNQALSTLVLCMRIHDVVTIQAAIDQLSHSKMYKHRMDASYLLTSIGLQQIRQEGMERKVYDLLRKALFNDPVMAVRKAVALAAESLQMKKLIYDAVEKQLEEQNEVTRTQAVMTLNILGVRSQRILRLLLEMLDLDKSKEVRIQIIRLISALRLKDPRIIRKLKLKEQGEGSLAREAAKALKSLQRIDRAKSL
;
A
#
# COMPACT_ATOMS: atom_id res chain seq x y z
N MET A 1 50.44 14.14 -17.05
CA MET A 1 49.30 14.09 -16.13
C MET A 1 48.11 14.71 -16.84
N GLY A 2 47.08 13.92 -17.18
CA GLY A 2 45.94 14.41 -17.95
C GLY A 2 45.12 15.38 -17.11
N VAL A 3 44.84 16.56 -17.65
CA VAL A 3 43.91 17.51 -17.04
C VAL A 3 42.53 16.83 -16.99
N PRO A 4 41.91 16.68 -15.80
CA PRO A 4 40.61 16.04 -15.68
C PRO A 4 39.56 16.78 -16.51
N ASP A 5 38.69 16.03 -17.19
CA ASP A 5 37.63 16.58 -18.04
C ASP A 5 36.74 17.51 -17.19
N PRO A 6 36.46 18.76 -17.62
CA PRO A 6 35.56 19.67 -16.92
C PRO A 6 34.21 19.06 -16.55
N ILE A 7 33.72 18.10 -17.33
CA ILE A 7 32.49 17.35 -17.06
C ILE A 7 32.65 16.42 -15.85
N GLU A 8 33.79 15.74 -15.73
CA GLU A 8 34.09 14.86 -14.60
C GLU A 8 34.19 15.65 -13.28
N LEU A 9 34.79 16.84 -13.32
CA LEU A 9 34.84 17.74 -12.15
C LEU A 9 33.45 18.15 -11.67
N ARG A 10 32.53 18.47 -12.59
CA ARG A 10 31.14 18.82 -12.25
C ARG A 10 30.36 17.63 -11.66
N LEU A 11 30.56 16.43 -12.18
CA LEU A 11 29.97 15.19 -11.64
C LEU A 11 30.48 14.90 -10.22
N ILE A 12 31.78 15.07 -9.98
CA ILE A 12 32.39 14.91 -8.65
C ILE A 12 31.76 15.87 -7.63
N ASP A 13 31.55 17.13 -8.01
CA ASP A 13 30.91 18.10 -7.12
C ASP A 13 29.44 17.78 -6.83
N LYS A 14 28.71 17.25 -7.81
CA LYS A 14 27.34 16.75 -7.58
C LYS A 14 27.30 15.54 -6.64
N ILE A 15 28.24 14.61 -6.78
CA ILE A 15 28.37 13.47 -5.86
C ILE A 15 28.66 13.96 -4.43
N LYS A 16 29.51 14.97 -4.25
CA LYS A 16 29.76 15.59 -2.93
C LYS A 16 28.49 16.20 -2.33
N GLN A 17 27.67 16.89 -3.14
CA GLN A 17 26.39 17.45 -2.68
C GLN A 17 25.42 16.38 -2.19
N VAL A 18 25.29 15.26 -2.91
CA VAL A 18 24.43 14.14 -2.49
C VAL A 18 24.91 13.53 -1.19
N LYS A 19 26.22 13.33 -1.02
CA LYS A 19 26.79 12.85 0.25
C LYS A 19 26.50 13.79 1.43
N LEU A 20 26.49 15.10 1.18
CA LEU A 20 26.14 16.09 2.20
C LEU A 20 24.66 16.00 2.61
N ILE A 21 23.75 15.86 1.63
CA ILE A 21 22.32 15.68 1.89
C ILE A 21 22.06 14.38 2.66
N GLN A 22 22.71 13.28 2.27
CA GLN A 22 22.64 12.01 2.98
C GLN A 22 23.10 12.14 4.43
N LYS A 23 24.18 12.89 4.68
CA LYS A 23 24.67 13.16 6.05
C LYS A 23 23.65 13.96 6.86
N ARG A 24 23.01 14.98 6.27
CA ARG A 24 21.93 15.77 6.91
C ARG A 24 20.71 14.93 7.24
N LEU A 25 20.29 14.06 6.30
CA LEU A 25 19.19 13.12 6.52
C LEU A 25 19.51 12.18 7.68
N LYS A 26 20.74 11.63 7.74
CA LYS A 26 21.19 10.78 8.83
C LYS A 26 21.11 11.49 10.18
N TYR A 27 21.58 12.73 10.27
CA TYR A 27 21.47 13.51 11.51
C TYR A 27 20.01 13.80 11.90
N ALA A 28 19.14 14.11 10.94
CA ALA A 28 17.71 14.34 11.20
C ALA A 28 17.02 13.07 11.75
N LEU A 29 17.40 11.89 11.24
CA LEU A 29 16.91 10.60 11.74
C LEU A 29 17.48 10.24 13.11
N GLU A 30 18.73 10.61 13.42
CA GLU A 30 19.34 10.37 14.73
C GLU A 30 18.81 11.33 15.83
N ALA A 31 18.37 12.53 15.44
CA ALA A 31 17.79 13.54 16.34
C ALA A 31 16.37 13.21 16.83
N GLN A 32 15.79 12.08 16.42
CA GLN A 32 14.40 11.66 16.67
C GLN A 32 14.06 11.33 18.14
N LYS A 33 14.91 11.72 19.10
CA LYS A 33 14.74 11.49 20.55
C LYS A 33 14.22 12.71 21.33
N THR A 34 14.01 13.85 20.69
CA THR A 34 13.56 15.09 21.34
C THR A 34 12.07 15.37 21.10
N GLU A 35 11.48 16.24 21.93
CA GLU A 35 10.02 16.47 22.01
C GLU A 35 9.39 17.07 20.72
N ASP A 36 10.19 17.62 19.80
CA ASP A 36 9.75 18.18 18.50
C ASP A 36 9.87 17.18 17.32
N TRP A 37 9.36 15.96 17.51
CA TRP A 37 9.47 14.89 16.53
C TRP A 37 8.67 15.14 15.23
N GLU A 38 7.59 15.92 15.27
CA GLU A 38 6.72 16.16 14.10
C GLU A 38 7.42 17.00 13.02
N TRP A 39 8.10 18.07 13.43
CA TRP A 39 8.87 18.91 12.49
C TRP A 39 10.09 18.17 11.95
N LEU A 40 10.82 17.44 12.81
CA LEU A 40 11.97 16.62 12.40
C LEU A 40 11.54 15.50 11.43
N HIS A 41 10.36 14.91 11.63
CA HIS A 41 9.84 13.87 10.75
C HIS A 41 9.45 14.42 9.37
N LEU A 42 8.72 15.55 9.31
CA LEU A 42 8.42 16.22 8.04
C LEU A 42 9.70 16.63 7.31
N ARG A 43 10.68 17.17 8.04
CA ARG A 43 11.98 17.57 7.46
C ARG A 43 12.79 16.38 6.96
N ALA A 44 12.73 15.23 7.65
CA ALA A 44 13.37 14.00 7.19
C ALA A 44 12.73 13.49 5.89
N LEU A 45 11.40 13.53 5.76
CA LEU A 45 10.69 13.16 4.54
C LEU A 45 11.04 14.07 3.35
N GLU A 46 11.22 15.38 3.60
CA GLU A 46 11.69 16.33 2.58
C GLU A 46 13.12 16.01 2.12
N LEU A 47 14.04 15.79 3.06
CA LEU A 47 15.43 15.45 2.77
C LEU A 47 15.56 14.10 2.07
N GLU A 48 14.71 13.13 2.40
CA GLU A 48 14.63 11.84 1.70
C GLU A 48 14.22 12.04 0.24
N ARG A 49 13.19 12.85 -0.02
CA ARG A 49 12.73 13.18 -1.38
C ARG A 49 13.81 13.88 -2.18
N GLU A 50 14.48 14.88 -1.59
CA GLU A 50 15.58 15.60 -2.23
C GLU A 50 16.74 14.66 -2.55
N CYS A 51 17.08 13.74 -1.64
CA CYS A 51 18.10 12.72 -1.88
C CYS A 51 17.72 11.79 -3.03
N GLN A 52 16.46 11.34 -3.11
CA GLN A 52 15.98 10.47 -4.19
C GLN A 52 16.04 11.18 -5.56
N GLU A 53 15.63 12.44 -5.62
CA GLU A 53 15.69 13.26 -6.85
C GLU A 53 17.14 13.44 -7.31
N GLN A 54 18.07 13.75 -6.42
CA GLN A 54 19.49 13.91 -6.78
C GLN A 54 20.16 12.59 -7.18
N VAL A 55 19.76 11.46 -6.59
CA VAL A 55 20.26 10.12 -7.00
C VAL A 55 19.79 9.77 -8.42
N GLN A 56 18.52 10.05 -8.75
CA GLN A 56 18.01 9.85 -10.10
C GLN A 56 18.72 10.75 -11.12
N LEU A 57 18.95 12.02 -10.78
CA LEU A 57 19.74 12.93 -11.60
C LEU A 57 21.14 12.37 -11.88
N LEU A 58 21.84 11.89 -10.83
CA LEU A 58 23.17 11.29 -10.97
C LEU A 58 23.15 10.05 -11.89
N GLN A 59 22.15 9.17 -11.77
CA GLN A 59 22.00 8.00 -12.63
C GLN A 59 21.84 8.38 -14.11
N VAL A 60 21.00 9.37 -14.41
CA VAL A 60 20.80 9.86 -15.78
C VAL A 60 22.08 10.48 -16.32
N THR A 61 22.72 11.37 -15.56
CA THR A 61 23.98 12.01 -15.98
C THR A 61 25.12 11.01 -16.17
N GLY A 62 25.18 9.95 -15.35
CA GLY A 62 26.16 8.87 -15.47
C GLY A 62 25.99 8.10 -16.79
N ARG A 63 24.76 7.73 -17.15
CA ARG A 63 24.47 7.04 -18.42
C ARG A 63 24.81 7.90 -19.64
N ILE A 64 24.48 9.20 -19.60
CA ILE A 64 24.83 10.13 -20.68
C ILE A 64 26.36 10.23 -20.82
N HIS A 65 27.08 10.34 -19.71
CA HIS A 65 28.54 10.41 -19.71
C HIS A 65 29.19 9.12 -20.24
N GLU A 66 28.66 7.94 -19.90
CA GLU A 66 29.11 6.66 -20.48
C GLU A 66 28.92 6.61 -22.00
N LYS A 67 27.76 7.09 -22.50
CA LYS A 67 27.51 7.19 -23.95
C LYS A 67 28.51 8.13 -24.63
N ILE A 68 28.76 9.32 -24.07
CA ILE A 68 29.78 10.26 -24.57
C ILE A 68 31.14 9.57 -24.65
N ARG A 69 31.56 8.86 -23.60
CA ARG A 69 32.83 8.13 -23.56
C ARG A 69 32.91 7.05 -24.63
N ALA A 70 31.84 6.29 -24.83
CA ALA A 70 31.76 5.26 -25.86
C ALA A 70 31.85 5.85 -27.28
N PHE A 71 31.15 6.95 -27.55
CA PHE A 71 31.21 7.64 -28.83
C PHE A 71 32.59 8.27 -29.10
N ARG A 72 33.20 8.93 -28.11
CA ARG A 72 34.57 9.47 -28.22
C ARG A 72 35.58 8.36 -28.55
N LYS A 73 35.47 7.17 -27.92
CA LYS A 73 36.30 6.00 -28.28
C LYS A 73 36.10 5.56 -29.73
N LYS A 74 34.85 5.51 -30.21
CA LYS A 74 34.53 5.17 -31.61
C LYS A 74 35.08 6.20 -32.60
N VAL A 75 35.07 7.48 -32.24
CA VAL A 75 35.69 8.57 -33.03
C VAL A 75 37.19 8.34 -33.14
N LEU A 76 37.88 8.05 -32.03
CA LEU A 76 39.32 7.79 -32.02
C LEU A 76 39.73 6.52 -32.78
N SER A 77 38.90 5.46 -32.76
CA SER A 77 39.21 4.20 -33.45
C SER A 77 38.82 4.17 -34.92
N SER A 78 38.11 5.17 -35.43
CA SER A 78 37.66 5.23 -36.81
C SER A 78 38.73 5.84 -37.72
N ALA A 79 39.50 5.00 -38.41
CA ALA A 79 40.54 5.42 -39.35
C ALA A 79 39.99 5.95 -40.71
N LYS A 80 38.68 5.92 -40.95
CA LYS A 80 38.06 6.26 -42.24
C LYS A 80 37.49 7.68 -42.24
N SER A 81 37.87 8.47 -43.25
CA SER A 81 37.63 9.90 -43.36
C SER A 81 36.19 10.30 -43.71
N GLY A 82 35.81 11.47 -43.18
CA GLY A 82 34.70 12.31 -43.65
C GLY A 82 33.41 12.16 -42.85
N ARG A 83 32.42 11.47 -43.43
CA ARG A 83 31.01 11.62 -43.02
C ARG A 83 30.62 10.85 -41.76
N SER A 84 31.24 9.70 -41.49
CA SER A 84 30.91 8.89 -40.30
C SER A 84 31.44 9.52 -39.01
N VAL A 85 32.68 10.03 -39.06
CA VAL A 85 33.31 10.73 -37.93
C VAL A 85 32.54 12.01 -37.59
N GLN A 86 32.09 12.77 -38.59
CA GLN A 86 31.29 13.97 -38.39
C GLN A 86 29.96 13.68 -37.67
N LYS A 87 29.22 12.64 -38.09
CA LYS A 87 27.97 12.24 -37.42
C LYS A 87 28.19 11.80 -35.96
N LEU A 88 29.27 11.07 -35.70
CA LEU A 88 29.63 10.67 -34.34
C LEU A 88 29.99 11.89 -33.48
N GLN A 89 30.70 12.87 -34.05
CA GLN A 89 31.05 14.11 -33.37
C GLN A 89 29.81 14.96 -33.05
N GLU A 90 28.87 15.09 -34.00
CA GLU A 90 27.58 15.76 -33.80
C GLU A 90 26.77 15.10 -32.67
N ARG A 91 26.78 13.76 -32.60
CA ARG A 91 26.11 13.02 -31.52
C ARG A 91 26.80 13.23 -30.17
N VAL A 92 28.12 13.32 -30.13
CA VAL A 92 28.87 13.67 -28.91
C VAL A 92 28.50 15.07 -28.44
N THR A 93 28.50 16.07 -29.34
CA THR A 93 28.14 17.44 -28.98
C THR A 93 26.70 17.55 -28.47
N GLN A 94 25.75 16.83 -29.07
CA GLN A 94 24.37 16.83 -28.59
C GLN A 94 24.27 16.25 -27.17
N LEU A 95 24.93 15.13 -26.90
CA LEU A 95 24.91 14.51 -25.57
C LEU A 95 25.61 15.39 -24.52
N GLU A 96 26.65 16.12 -24.89
CA GLU A 96 27.30 17.11 -24.03
C GLU A 96 26.36 18.27 -23.70
N CYS A 97 25.60 18.80 -24.67
CA CYS A 97 24.57 19.81 -24.43
C CYS A 97 23.45 19.28 -23.52
N ASP A 98 22.98 18.05 -23.74
CA ASP A 98 21.97 17.42 -22.88
C ASP A 98 22.50 17.26 -21.44
N LEU A 99 23.75 16.82 -21.29
CA LEU A 99 24.40 16.66 -19.99
C LEU A 99 24.52 18.00 -19.26
N ASP A 100 24.94 19.06 -19.94
CA ASP A 100 25.03 20.40 -19.36
C ASP A 100 23.65 20.94 -18.96
N ARG A 101 22.62 20.68 -19.77
CA ARG A 101 21.23 20.99 -19.40
C ARG A 101 20.83 20.27 -18.12
N PHE A 102 21.10 18.97 -17.97
CA PHE A 102 20.80 18.22 -16.75
C PHE A 102 21.58 18.70 -15.52
N LEU A 103 22.87 19.01 -15.69
CA LEU A 103 23.71 19.52 -14.60
C LEU A 103 23.31 20.94 -14.17
N SER A 104 22.76 21.75 -15.08
CA SER A 104 22.28 23.10 -14.77
C SER A 104 20.99 23.10 -13.93
N TYR A 105 20.07 22.16 -14.16
CA TYR A 105 18.86 21.98 -13.33
C TYR A 105 19.20 21.69 -11.86
N GLY A 106 20.32 21.01 -11.61
CA GLY A 106 20.79 20.77 -10.26
C GLY A 106 21.17 22.02 -9.47
N ARG A 107 21.33 23.20 -10.08
CA ARG A 107 21.64 24.46 -9.37
C ARG A 107 20.41 25.16 -8.79
N MET A 108 19.20 24.81 -9.22
CA MET A 108 17.94 25.41 -8.72
C MET A 108 17.58 24.98 -7.29
N PHE A 109 18.28 24.01 -6.71
CA PHE A 109 17.96 23.43 -5.40
C PHE A 109 18.82 23.96 -4.25
N LYS A 110 19.55 25.07 -4.43
CA LYS A 110 20.25 25.69 -3.30
C LYS A 110 19.24 26.17 -2.27
N SER A 111 19.32 25.62 -1.05
CA SER A 111 18.53 26.10 0.08
C SER A 111 18.86 27.59 0.33
N PRO A 112 17.86 28.48 0.51
CA PRO A 112 18.04 29.92 0.76
C PRO A 112 18.91 30.26 1.97
N SER A 113 19.21 29.28 2.83
CA SER A 113 19.97 29.46 4.07
C SER A 113 21.49 29.55 3.89
N SER A 114 22.05 29.28 2.70
CA SER A 114 23.53 29.37 2.51
C SER A 114 24.04 30.73 2.05
N GLU A 115 23.18 31.70 1.75
CA GLU A 115 23.59 33.04 1.27
C GLU A 115 23.64 34.11 2.37
N ARG A 116 23.19 33.82 3.60
CA ARG A 116 23.20 34.82 4.70
C ARG A 116 24.43 34.77 5.61
N SER A 117 25.40 33.88 5.38
CA SER A 117 26.55 33.71 6.26
C SER A 117 27.86 34.35 5.77
N SER A 118 27.83 35.22 4.74
CA SER A 118 29.05 35.91 4.27
C SER A 118 29.05 37.44 4.46
N GLU A 119 28.03 38.04 5.07
CA GLU A 119 28.00 39.49 5.34
C GLU A 119 27.64 39.76 6.81
N ARG A 120 28.55 39.46 7.73
CA ARG A 120 28.70 40.17 9.01
C ARG A 120 29.93 39.65 9.75
N SER A 121 31.05 40.31 9.52
CA SER A 121 32.24 40.20 10.35
C SER A 121 32.79 41.61 10.59
N SER A 122 32.38 42.22 11.70
CA SER A 122 33.18 43.19 12.47
C SER A 122 32.38 43.65 13.69
N GLU A 123 33.08 43.76 14.82
CA GLU A 123 32.70 44.37 16.12
C GLU A 123 32.21 43.42 17.24
N GLU A 124 33.19 42.86 17.97
CA GLU A 124 33.52 43.16 19.40
C GLU A 124 32.50 43.97 20.22
N GLU A 125 32.30 43.86 21.54
CA GLU A 125 32.77 43.02 22.66
C GLU A 125 31.92 43.43 23.90
N THR A 126 31.81 42.56 24.91
CA THR A 126 31.62 42.84 26.37
C THR A 126 30.24 43.06 27.04
N VAL A 127 30.04 42.25 28.12
CA VAL A 127 29.48 42.57 29.47
C VAL A 127 27.97 42.34 29.80
N ILE A 128 27.76 41.30 30.64
CA ILE A 128 26.92 41.13 31.87
C ILE A 128 25.37 41.29 31.85
N ALA A 129 24.72 40.18 32.27
CA ALA A 129 23.44 39.97 33.00
C ALA A 129 22.23 40.91 32.78
N ASP A 130 21.05 40.37 32.44
CA ASP A 130 20.03 39.82 33.37
C ASP A 130 18.72 39.55 32.59
N ARG A 131 17.77 38.90 33.28
CA ARG A 131 16.46 38.34 32.92
C ARG A 131 15.54 39.03 31.88
N THR A 132 14.70 38.14 31.33
CA THR A 132 13.33 38.32 30.79
C THR A 132 13.13 39.11 29.49
N SER A 133 12.75 38.41 28.42
CA SER A 133 11.45 38.61 27.74
C SER A 133 11.22 37.58 26.62
N THR A 134 10.00 37.05 26.63
CA THR A 134 9.32 36.30 25.59
C THR A 134 8.99 37.18 24.38
N SER A 135 8.68 36.51 23.25
CA SER A 135 7.98 37.01 22.06
C SER A 135 8.84 37.52 20.89
N SER A 136 9.20 36.62 19.97
CA SER A 136 9.25 36.88 18.51
C SER A 136 9.67 35.61 17.75
N ALA A 137 8.78 34.62 17.60
CA ALA A 137 9.06 33.44 16.76
C ALA A 137 7.89 33.00 15.86
N ILE A 138 6.76 33.71 15.84
CA ILE A 138 5.55 33.25 15.13
C ILE A 138 5.36 33.94 13.77
N THR A 139 6.08 35.03 13.47
CA THR A 139 5.80 35.84 12.27
C THR A 139 6.55 35.41 11.00
N GLU A 140 7.53 34.51 11.07
CA GLU A 140 8.25 34.00 9.87
C GLU A 140 7.59 32.76 9.23
N HIS A 141 6.57 32.17 9.88
CA HIS A 141 6.05 30.84 9.49
C HIS A 141 5.09 30.83 8.29
N LEU A 142 4.79 31.98 7.68
CA LEU A 142 3.77 32.11 6.62
C LEU A 142 4.27 32.67 5.28
N SER A 143 5.53 33.06 5.16
CA SER A 143 6.07 33.63 3.90
C SER A 143 6.53 32.59 2.87
N TRP A 144 6.68 31.31 3.24
CA TRP A 144 7.31 30.29 2.38
C TRP A 144 6.35 29.59 1.39
N LYS A 145 5.03 29.63 1.61
CA LYS A 145 4.07 28.79 0.86
C LYS A 145 3.75 29.25 -0.57
N SER A 146 4.04 30.50 -0.95
CA SER A 146 3.68 31.03 -2.27
C SER A 146 4.68 30.74 -3.39
N SER A 147 5.93 30.37 -3.07
CA SER A 147 6.98 30.08 -4.08
C SER A 147 6.97 28.61 -4.57
N GLU A 148 6.33 27.72 -3.82
CA GLU A 148 6.46 26.27 -3.97
C GLU A 148 5.65 25.68 -5.14
N TRP A 149 4.56 26.34 -5.52
CA TRP A 149 3.63 25.84 -6.54
C TRP A 149 4.17 25.93 -7.97
N ALA A 150 5.02 26.92 -8.27
CA ALA A 150 5.67 27.03 -9.59
C ALA A 150 6.74 25.95 -9.78
N SER A 151 7.53 25.67 -8.73
CA SER A 151 8.62 24.67 -8.76
C SER A 151 8.10 23.24 -8.93
N GLN A 152 6.88 22.93 -8.47
CA GLN A 152 6.33 21.57 -8.53
C GLN A 152 5.84 21.14 -9.93
N LYS A 153 5.43 22.10 -10.77
CA LYS A 153 5.01 21.84 -12.16
C LYS A 153 6.21 21.56 -13.06
N GLU A 154 7.31 22.29 -12.88
CA GLU A 154 8.57 22.08 -13.60
C GLU A 154 9.23 20.73 -13.22
N ARG A 155 9.17 20.33 -11.94
CA ARG A 155 9.66 19.02 -11.45
C ARG A 155 8.98 17.82 -12.14
N LYS A 156 7.66 17.90 -12.40
CA LYS A 156 6.92 16.81 -13.08
C LYS A 156 7.27 16.70 -14.56
N SER A 157 7.46 17.84 -15.24
CA SER A 157 7.90 17.87 -16.64
C SER A 157 9.32 17.29 -16.82
N PHE A 158 10.19 17.53 -15.83
CA PHE A 158 11.56 17.04 -15.81
C PHE A 158 11.64 15.50 -15.70
N LEU A 159 10.89 14.90 -14.77
CA LEU A 159 10.87 13.44 -14.56
C LEU A 159 10.39 12.67 -15.79
N ILE A 160 9.41 13.23 -16.53
CA ILE A 160 8.90 12.65 -17.78
C ILE A 160 10.00 12.69 -18.86
N THR A 161 10.75 13.79 -18.96
CA THR A 161 11.83 13.95 -19.95
C THR A 161 12.98 12.95 -19.69
N CYS A 162 13.32 12.69 -18.42
CA CYS A 162 14.33 11.70 -18.03
C CYS A 162 13.96 10.25 -18.42
N GLN A 163 12.66 9.93 -18.49
CA GLN A 163 12.19 8.59 -18.88
C GLN A 163 12.26 8.37 -20.40
N VAL A 164 11.97 9.41 -21.20
CA VAL A 164 11.94 9.32 -22.67
C VAL A 164 13.34 9.10 -23.27
N ILE A 165 14.38 9.71 -22.71
CA ILE A 165 15.77 9.59 -23.22
C ILE A 165 16.36 8.19 -22.98
N GLY A 166 15.73 7.39 -22.10
CA GLY A 166 16.12 6.01 -21.84
C GLY A 166 15.52 4.96 -22.78
N GLY A 167 14.55 5.32 -23.64
CA GLY A 167 13.64 4.35 -24.28
C GLY A 167 13.63 4.28 -25.81
N VAL A 168 14.54 4.93 -26.53
CA VAL A 168 14.54 4.90 -28.01
C VAL A 168 15.86 4.36 -28.55
N GLU A 169 15.86 3.11 -29.03
CA GLU A 169 16.66 2.59 -30.17
C GLU A 169 16.52 1.05 -30.26
N GLU A 170 15.72 0.55 -31.20
CA GLU A 170 15.96 -0.74 -31.89
C GLU A 170 15.06 -0.83 -33.14
N GLN A 171 15.58 -0.35 -34.28
CA GLN A 171 15.14 -0.72 -35.63
C GLN A 171 16.13 -0.08 -36.61
N ILE A 172 17.04 -0.89 -37.16
CA ILE A 172 17.59 -0.82 -38.52
C ILE A 172 18.46 -2.06 -38.72
N SER A 173 18.22 -2.74 -39.86
CA SER A 173 19.04 -3.75 -40.54
C SER A 173 18.79 -5.22 -40.21
N GLU A 174 18.02 -5.88 -41.09
CA GLU A 174 18.52 -7.11 -41.73
C GLU A 174 17.89 -7.29 -43.11
N CYS A 175 18.74 -7.46 -44.14
CA CYS A 175 18.35 -7.78 -45.50
C CYS A 175 19.20 -8.97 -45.99
N ALA A 176 18.48 -10.00 -46.44
CA ALA A 176 18.77 -10.98 -47.49
C ALA A 176 20.07 -11.84 -47.43
N LEU A 177 19.89 -13.16 -47.52
CA LEU A 177 20.42 -13.99 -48.63
C LEU A 177 19.69 -15.35 -48.70
N GLN A 178 19.49 -15.81 -49.94
CA GLN A 178 18.71 -16.96 -50.39
C GLN A 178 19.49 -18.29 -50.44
N ASP A 179 18.71 -19.38 -50.31
CA ASP A 179 18.73 -20.68 -51.03
C ASP A 179 20.05 -21.46 -51.28
N HIS A 180 20.10 -22.72 -50.82
CA HIS A 180 19.79 -23.91 -51.66
C HIS A 180 20.01 -25.30 -50.99
N ARG A 181 19.05 -26.21 -51.27
CA ARG A 181 19.12 -27.66 -51.59
C ARG A 181 19.34 -28.77 -50.52
N LEU A 182 18.21 -29.43 -50.20
CA LEU A 182 17.82 -30.86 -50.41
C LEU A 182 18.63 -32.06 -49.83
N SER A 183 17.86 -32.91 -49.11
CA SER A 183 17.79 -34.40 -49.13
C SER A 183 18.99 -35.18 -48.54
N SER A 184 18.90 -36.30 -47.80
CA SER A 184 17.96 -37.41 -47.60
C SER A 184 18.22 -38.03 -46.20
N HIS A 185 17.26 -38.54 -45.43
CA HIS A 185 16.87 -39.96 -45.46
C HIS A 185 15.54 -40.18 -44.73
N GLN A 186 14.75 -41.08 -45.30
CA GLN A 186 13.42 -41.52 -44.89
C GLN A 186 13.51 -42.59 -43.79
N ASN A 187 12.68 -42.49 -42.75
CA ASN A 187 11.82 -43.58 -42.27
C ASN A 187 10.74 -43.05 -41.29
N PRO A 188 9.61 -43.77 -41.12
CA PRO A 188 8.29 -43.15 -41.00
C PRO A 188 7.90 -42.73 -39.57
N ARG A 189 7.08 -41.68 -39.52
CA ARG A 189 6.56 -41.01 -38.34
C ARG A 189 5.64 -41.91 -37.52
N GLN A 190 6.02 -42.20 -36.28
CA GLN A 190 5.05 -42.49 -35.22
C GLN A 190 4.43 -41.16 -34.77
N VAL A 191 3.17 -40.93 -35.13
CA VAL A 191 2.39 -39.79 -34.64
C VAL A 191 1.83 -40.19 -33.27
N PHE A 192 2.26 -39.45 -32.24
CA PHE A 192 1.62 -39.48 -30.93
C PHE A 192 0.90 -38.15 -30.66
N PRO A 193 -0.29 -38.20 -30.03
CA PRO A 193 -1.06 -39.39 -29.68
C PRO A 193 -1.83 -39.99 -30.87
N ALA A 194 -2.17 -41.28 -30.76
CA ALA A 194 -2.96 -42.00 -31.75
C ALA A 194 -4.42 -41.54 -31.80
N ASP A 195 -5.07 -41.84 -32.93
CA ASP A 195 -6.45 -41.47 -33.25
C ASP A 195 -7.47 -41.94 -32.16
N PRO A 196 -8.38 -41.06 -31.70
CA PRO A 196 -9.39 -41.37 -30.68
C PRO A 196 -10.33 -42.55 -31.01
N SER A 197 -10.40 -42.97 -32.28
CA SER A 197 -11.17 -44.14 -32.71
C SER A 197 -10.61 -45.49 -32.18
N VAL A 198 -9.34 -45.54 -31.76
CA VAL A 198 -8.70 -46.70 -31.14
C VAL A 198 -9.16 -46.92 -29.69
N TRP A 199 -9.57 -45.85 -28.99
CA TRP A 199 -9.97 -45.89 -27.58
C TRP A 199 -11.45 -46.28 -27.38
N ARG A 200 -12.25 -46.32 -28.44
CA ARG A 200 -13.70 -46.55 -28.36
C ARG A 200 -14.15 -48.00 -28.57
N ARG A 201 -13.22 -48.97 -28.63
CA ARG A 201 -13.57 -50.40 -28.83
C ARG A 201 -13.22 -51.30 -27.65
N THR A 202 -13.29 -50.79 -26.43
CA THR A 202 -13.29 -51.61 -25.22
C THR A 202 -14.63 -51.50 -24.52
N SER A 203 -15.45 -52.53 -24.71
CA SER A 203 -16.71 -52.74 -24.00
C SER A 203 -16.41 -53.01 -22.53
N ILE A 204 -16.46 -51.97 -21.70
CA ILE A 204 -16.34 -52.10 -20.25
C ILE A 204 -17.70 -52.56 -19.71
N HIS A 205 -17.75 -53.76 -19.15
CA HIS A 205 -18.88 -54.26 -18.37
C HIS A 205 -19.04 -53.39 -17.10
N PHE A 206 -20.12 -52.63 -17.03
CA PHE A 206 -20.54 -51.95 -15.80
C PHE A 206 -21.22 -52.94 -14.86
N THR A 207 -20.56 -53.35 -13.78
CA THR A 207 -21.26 -53.87 -12.61
C THR A 207 -21.83 -52.69 -11.82
N HIS A 208 -23.16 -52.65 -11.71
CA HIS A 208 -23.90 -51.65 -10.95
C HIS A 208 -23.54 -51.71 -9.46
N ILE A 209 -22.88 -50.67 -8.96
CA ILE A 209 -22.90 -50.31 -7.55
C ILE A 209 -23.39 -48.85 -7.50
N GLN A 210 -24.64 -48.64 -7.09
CA GLN A 210 -25.17 -47.29 -6.86
C GLN A 210 -24.53 -46.69 -5.61
N PRO A 211 -23.93 -45.48 -5.66
CA PRO A 211 -23.68 -44.71 -4.45
C PRO A 211 -25.02 -44.13 -3.95
N GLY A 212 -25.35 -44.45 -2.70
CA GLY A 212 -26.60 -44.04 -2.06
C GLY A 212 -26.79 -42.52 -2.02
N LEU A 213 -28.00 -42.09 -2.39
CA LEU A 213 -28.51 -40.72 -2.23
C LEU A 213 -28.53 -40.35 -0.74
N VAL A 214 -27.58 -39.51 -0.31
CA VAL A 214 -27.72 -38.77 0.93
C VAL A 214 -28.71 -37.63 0.68
N VAL A 215 -29.92 -37.79 1.18
CA VAL A 215 -30.94 -36.73 1.23
C VAL A 215 -30.39 -35.59 2.10
N GLN A 216 -30.13 -34.44 1.50
CA GLN A 216 -29.83 -33.21 2.25
C GLN A 216 -31.10 -32.71 2.94
N PRO A 217 -31.06 -32.33 4.24
CA PRO A 217 -32.17 -31.61 4.85
C PRO A 217 -32.26 -30.21 4.23
N THR A 218 -33.34 -29.92 3.53
CA THR A 218 -33.76 -28.57 3.18
C THR A 218 -34.00 -27.78 4.47
N LEU A 219 -33.18 -26.75 4.73
CA LEU A 219 -33.43 -25.76 5.78
C LEU A 219 -33.57 -24.37 5.14
N PHE A 220 -34.73 -24.13 4.53
CA PHE A 220 -35.35 -22.81 4.60
C PHE A 220 -35.74 -22.55 6.08
N ASN A 221 -35.62 -21.29 6.51
CA ASN A 221 -35.90 -20.76 7.85
C ASN A 221 -34.96 -21.12 8.98
N GLN A 222 -33.84 -20.37 9.14
CA GLN A 222 -33.36 -19.95 10.47
C GLN A 222 -32.73 -18.54 10.41
N ASN A 223 -33.17 -17.68 11.34
CA ASN A 223 -32.79 -16.29 11.56
C ASN A 223 -31.25 -16.03 11.58
N PRO A 224 -30.73 -14.95 10.96
CA PRO A 224 -29.31 -14.59 11.00
C PRO A 224 -28.83 -13.99 12.34
N ASP A 225 -29.72 -13.72 13.31
CA ASP A 225 -29.37 -12.98 14.54
C ASP A 225 -28.91 -13.83 15.73
N THR A 226 -28.97 -15.16 15.66
CA THR A 226 -28.66 -16.03 16.80
C THR A 226 -27.18 -16.43 16.90
N PHE A 227 -26.40 -16.36 15.81
CA PHE A 227 -25.01 -16.83 15.83
C PHE A 227 -24.04 -15.84 16.52
N TYR A 228 -24.35 -14.54 16.55
CA TYR A 228 -23.47 -13.51 17.11
C TYR A 228 -23.59 -13.31 18.63
N ARG A 229 -24.59 -13.91 19.29
CA ARG A 229 -24.81 -13.74 20.74
C ARG A 229 -23.96 -14.69 21.58
N MET A 230 -23.52 -15.83 21.05
CA MET A 230 -23.00 -16.93 21.89
C MET A 230 -21.47 -17.02 22.00
N LYS A 231 -20.70 -16.25 21.21
CA LYS A 231 -19.22 -16.25 21.28
C LYS A 231 -18.61 -15.05 22.03
N GLN A 232 -19.41 -14.23 22.70
CA GLN A 232 -18.93 -13.06 23.45
C GLN A 232 -18.69 -13.32 24.96
N SER A 233 -18.94 -14.53 25.48
CA SER A 233 -19.01 -14.74 26.95
C SER A 233 -17.91 -15.58 27.60
N LYS A 234 -16.92 -16.11 26.87
CA LYS A 234 -15.79 -16.84 27.48
C LYS A 234 -14.51 -16.50 26.72
N ASP A 235 -13.72 -15.59 27.31
CA ASP A 235 -12.27 -15.35 27.15
C ASP A 235 -11.87 -13.89 27.44
N PHE A 236 -12.48 -13.28 28.46
CA PHE A 236 -11.98 -12.04 29.07
C PHE A 236 -11.51 -12.35 30.50
N LYS A 237 -10.35 -12.98 30.63
CA LYS A 237 -9.56 -12.91 31.86
C LYS A 237 -8.18 -12.34 31.53
N LEU A 238 -7.99 -11.12 32.05
CA LEU A 238 -6.74 -10.39 32.24
C LEU A 238 -5.81 -10.19 31.03
N GLN A 239 -6.05 -9.08 30.32
CA GLN A 239 -5.01 -8.08 30.05
C GLN A 239 -5.67 -6.71 29.85
N LYS A 240 -5.59 -5.86 30.87
CA LYS A 240 -5.62 -4.39 30.68
C LYS A 240 -4.19 -3.98 30.31
N PRO A 241 -4.01 -3.08 29.32
CA PRO A 241 -3.96 -1.67 29.71
C PRO A 241 -4.64 -0.68 28.74
N ARG A 242 -5.15 0.40 29.34
CA ARG A 242 -5.24 1.79 28.85
C ARG A 242 -5.82 2.04 27.44
N LEU A 243 -7.15 1.99 27.37
CA LEU A 243 -7.93 2.67 26.32
C LEU A 243 -7.87 4.19 26.50
N HIS A 244 -6.79 4.83 26.05
CA HIS A 244 -6.70 6.25 25.63
C HIS A 244 -5.32 6.48 25.01
N GLN A 245 -5.19 6.20 23.72
CA GLN A 245 -4.28 6.91 22.83
C GLN A 245 -4.72 6.60 21.40
N TYR A 246 -4.86 7.65 20.59
CA TYR A 246 -4.85 7.52 19.14
C TYR A 246 -3.63 6.68 18.77
N TYR A 247 -3.82 5.55 18.10
CA TYR A 247 -2.70 4.86 17.46
C TYR A 247 -2.32 5.69 16.22
N PRO A 248 -1.06 6.16 16.10
CA PRO A 248 -0.58 6.80 14.88
C PRO A 248 -0.69 5.83 13.69
N LEU A 249 -1.09 6.36 12.53
CA LEU A 249 -1.31 5.62 11.27
C LEU A 249 -0.11 4.74 10.85
N ASP A 250 1.09 5.11 11.29
CA ASP A 250 2.36 4.48 10.90
C ASP A 250 2.53 3.07 11.49
N GLN A 251 1.91 2.79 12.64
CA GLN A 251 2.00 1.49 13.30
C GLN A 251 1.06 0.44 12.69
N TYR A 252 -0.02 0.89 12.04
CA TYR A 252 -0.92 0.01 11.28
C TYR A 252 -0.37 -0.29 9.88
N SER A 253 0.32 0.67 9.26
CA SER A 253 0.97 0.50 7.96
C SER A 253 2.04 -0.61 7.96
N SER A 254 2.74 -0.78 9.08
CA SER A 254 3.73 -1.86 9.28
C SER A 254 3.09 -3.22 9.58
N LEU A 255 2.01 -3.24 10.38
CA LEU A 255 1.24 -4.46 10.67
C LEU A 255 0.51 -4.99 9.44
N LEU A 256 -0.02 -4.09 8.62
CA LEU A 256 -0.61 -4.40 7.32
C LEU A 256 0.43 -5.12 6.45
N ARG A 257 1.64 -4.55 6.25
CA ARG A 257 2.74 -5.21 5.50
C ARG A 257 3.11 -6.61 6.00
N GLN A 258 3.06 -6.85 7.31
CA GLN A 258 3.41 -8.15 7.90
C GLN A 258 2.28 -9.19 7.85
N THR A 259 1.01 -8.76 7.82
CA THR A 259 -0.16 -9.66 7.90
C THR A 259 -0.83 -9.95 6.56
N PHE A 260 -0.45 -9.27 5.47
CA PHE A 260 -1.10 -9.42 4.16
C PHE A 260 -0.90 -10.76 3.44
N PHE A 261 0.07 -11.58 3.85
CA PHE A 261 0.54 -12.69 3.01
C PHE A 261 0.33 -14.10 3.59
N THR A 262 -0.37 -14.25 4.71
CA THR A 262 -0.80 -15.58 5.15
C THR A 262 -2.02 -16.02 4.32
N ILE A 263 -1.74 -16.71 3.22
CA ILE A 263 -2.75 -17.32 2.36
C ILE A 263 -3.20 -18.63 3.00
N ASP A 264 -4.47 -18.69 3.39
CA ASP A 264 -5.13 -19.90 3.91
C ASP A 264 -5.63 -20.76 2.74
N GLN A 265 -4.69 -21.24 1.91
CA GLN A 265 -4.93 -22.28 0.94
C GLN A 265 -4.55 -23.63 1.55
N ARG A 266 -5.33 -24.69 1.24
CA ARG A 266 -4.99 -26.06 1.63
C ARG A 266 -3.80 -26.55 0.81
N TYR A 267 -2.59 -26.14 1.18
CA TYR A 267 -1.36 -26.68 0.63
C TYR A 267 -1.14 -28.10 1.14
N LYS A 268 -0.55 -28.95 0.31
CA LYS A 268 -0.17 -30.30 0.72
C LYS A 268 1.20 -30.22 1.37
N ILE A 269 1.30 -30.65 2.63
CA ILE A 269 2.58 -31.01 3.22
C ILE A 269 2.70 -32.52 2.99
N LEU A 270 3.59 -32.91 2.08
CA LEU A 270 3.84 -34.33 1.87
C LEU A 270 4.64 -34.87 3.05
N ASP A 271 4.22 -36.03 3.53
CA ASP A 271 4.91 -36.79 4.56
C ASP A 271 5.76 -37.88 3.87
N PRO A 272 7.09 -37.92 4.13
CA PRO A 272 7.97 -38.93 3.56
C PRO A 272 7.49 -40.38 3.80
N GLN A 273 6.81 -40.63 4.92
CA GLN A 273 6.37 -41.97 5.31
C GLN A 273 5.07 -42.38 4.61
N LYS A 274 4.21 -41.43 4.24
CA LYS A 274 2.91 -41.73 3.61
C LYS A 274 3.00 -41.88 2.10
N ASP A 275 3.89 -41.11 1.45
CA ASP A 275 4.03 -41.08 -0.01
C ASP A 275 5.52 -41.01 -0.44
N PRO A 276 6.31 -42.09 -0.26
CA PRO A 276 7.77 -42.06 -0.45
C PRO A 276 8.19 -41.76 -1.90
N GLN A 277 7.41 -42.22 -2.89
CA GLN A 277 7.71 -41.96 -4.31
C GLN A 277 7.47 -40.51 -4.70
N LYS A 278 6.36 -39.89 -4.23
CA LYS A 278 6.08 -38.47 -4.47
C LYS A 278 7.12 -37.60 -3.76
N TRP A 279 7.52 -37.99 -2.55
CA TRP A 279 8.58 -37.33 -1.80
C TRP A 279 9.93 -37.36 -2.53
N LYS A 280 10.33 -38.53 -3.05
CA LYS A 280 11.56 -38.67 -3.85
C LYS A 280 11.51 -37.78 -5.09
N ARG A 281 10.39 -37.77 -5.82
CA ARG A 281 10.22 -36.93 -7.01
C ARG A 281 10.26 -35.44 -6.69
N LEU A 282 9.72 -35.03 -5.54
CA LEU A 282 9.76 -33.64 -5.08
C LEU A 282 11.19 -33.18 -4.76
N LYS A 283 12.01 -34.06 -4.16
CA LYS A 283 13.44 -33.83 -3.94
C LYS A 283 14.21 -33.71 -5.25
N GLU A 284 13.99 -34.63 -6.18
CA GLU A 284 14.61 -34.59 -7.52
C GLU A 284 14.32 -33.25 -8.22
N PHE A 285 13.08 -32.75 -8.20
CA PHE A 285 12.76 -31.44 -8.78
C PHE A 285 13.42 -30.27 -8.03
N SER A 286 13.56 -30.36 -6.71
CA SER A 286 14.18 -29.30 -5.90
C SER A 286 15.70 -29.25 -6.13
N GLU A 287 16.32 -30.41 -6.32
CA GLU A 287 17.73 -30.54 -6.70
C GLU A 287 17.95 -30.07 -8.15
N GLN A 288 17.12 -30.55 -9.09
CA GLN A 288 17.19 -30.16 -10.51
C GLN A 288 17.06 -28.65 -10.69
N LEU A 289 16.23 -27.97 -9.89
CA LEU A 289 16.14 -26.51 -9.91
C LEU A 289 17.49 -25.83 -9.57
N LEU A 290 18.26 -26.39 -8.64
CA LEU A 290 19.50 -25.79 -8.13
C LEU A 290 20.75 -26.19 -8.92
N THR A 291 20.85 -27.43 -9.38
CA THR A 291 22.08 -27.99 -9.96
C THR A 291 22.00 -28.31 -11.44
N ALA A 292 20.84 -28.26 -12.10
CA ALA A 292 20.77 -28.58 -13.52
C ALA A 292 21.56 -27.56 -14.37
N PRO A 293 22.40 -28.02 -15.32
CA PRO A 293 23.21 -27.13 -16.15
C PRO A 293 22.42 -26.46 -17.28
N ARG A 294 21.21 -26.97 -17.58
CA ARG A 294 20.35 -26.46 -18.65
C ARG A 294 19.23 -25.61 -18.06
N GLU A 295 19.09 -24.39 -18.57
CA GLU A 295 18.07 -23.45 -18.12
C GLU A 295 16.65 -24.00 -18.25
N LEU A 296 16.37 -24.75 -19.32
CA LEU A 296 15.06 -25.35 -19.56
C LEU A 296 14.67 -26.36 -18.47
N ASP A 297 15.63 -27.16 -18.01
CA ASP A 297 15.41 -28.16 -16.95
C ASP A 297 15.10 -27.48 -15.61
N GLN A 298 15.74 -26.34 -15.34
CA GLN A 298 15.46 -25.53 -14.14
C GLN A 298 14.08 -24.87 -14.23
N VAL A 299 13.71 -24.36 -15.41
CA VAL A 299 12.37 -23.80 -15.68
C VAL A 299 11.28 -24.85 -15.48
N ASP A 300 11.45 -26.04 -16.03
CA ASP A 300 10.47 -27.12 -15.92
C ASP A 300 10.36 -27.66 -14.49
N ALA A 301 11.48 -27.72 -13.77
CA ALA A 301 11.49 -28.02 -12.34
C ALA A 301 10.69 -26.96 -11.54
N ALA A 302 10.91 -25.67 -11.78
CA ALA A 302 10.16 -24.59 -11.12
C ALA A 302 8.65 -24.68 -11.40
N LYS A 303 8.27 -24.90 -12.68
CA LYS A 303 6.87 -25.10 -13.08
C LYS A 303 6.25 -26.29 -12.35
N ALA A 304 6.93 -27.44 -12.36
CA ALA A 304 6.45 -28.65 -11.70
C ALA A 304 6.22 -28.42 -10.21
N LEU A 305 7.18 -27.80 -9.50
CA LEU A 305 7.04 -27.46 -8.08
C LEU A 305 5.84 -26.55 -7.81
N GLY A 306 5.59 -25.56 -8.67
CA GLY A 306 4.43 -24.67 -8.56
C GLY A 306 3.08 -25.38 -8.76
N TYR A 307 2.99 -26.34 -9.69
CA TYR A 307 1.76 -27.09 -9.97
C TYR A 307 1.48 -28.20 -8.95
N LEU A 308 2.51 -28.78 -8.36
CA LEU A 308 2.37 -29.83 -7.33
C LEU A 308 1.78 -29.30 -6.02
N ASN A 309 1.75 -27.98 -5.82
CA ASN A 309 1.16 -27.29 -4.67
C ASN A 309 1.64 -27.85 -3.31
N CYS A 310 2.95 -28.14 -3.21
CA CYS A 310 3.58 -28.70 -2.02
C CYS A 310 4.44 -27.65 -1.33
N LYS A 311 4.17 -27.41 -0.03
CA LYS A 311 4.80 -26.33 0.75
C LYS A 311 5.83 -26.84 1.75
N ASN A 312 6.54 -27.91 1.42
CA ASN A 312 7.61 -28.42 2.27
C ASN A 312 8.80 -27.44 2.31
N ASP A 313 9.45 -27.30 3.47
CA ASP A 313 10.47 -26.27 3.70
C ASP A 313 11.65 -26.32 2.73
N PHE A 314 12.07 -27.51 2.32
CA PHE A 314 13.15 -27.68 1.36
C PHE A 314 12.78 -27.17 -0.06
N VAL A 315 11.52 -27.32 -0.46
CA VAL A 315 11.01 -26.80 -1.76
C VAL A 315 11.02 -25.28 -1.75
N LEU A 316 10.51 -24.68 -0.67
CA LEU A 316 10.53 -23.23 -0.51
C LEU A 316 11.96 -22.69 -0.46
N SER A 317 12.85 -23.37 0.26
CA SER A 317 14.26 -23.00 0.35
C SER A 317 14.94 -23.05 -1.01
N ALA A 318 14.69 -24.08 -1.81
CA ALA A 318 15.22 -24.20 -3.17
C ALA A 318 14.70 -23.07 -4.08
N LEU A 319 13.39 -22.78 -4.05
CA LEU A 319 12.80 -21.69 -4.83
C LEU A 319 13.33 -20.31 -4.42
N TYR A 320 13.45 -20.02 -3.11
CA TYR A 320 14.01 -18.74 -2.65
C TYR A 320 15.49 -18.58 -2.98
N LYS A 321 16.28 -19.64 -2.80
CA LYS A 321 17.70 -19.65 -3.18
C LYS A 321 17.85 -19.40 -4.68
N THR A 322 17.04 -20.06 -5.50
CA THR A 322 17.01 -19.85 -6.95
C THR A 322 16.67 -18.41 -7.30
N LEU A 323 15.70 -17.79 -6.62
CA LEU A 323 15.31 -16.40 -6.87
C LEU A 323 16.41 -15.38 -6.50
N GLN A 324 17.22 -15.69 -5.48
CA GLN A 324 18.31 -14.85 -4.99
C GLN A 324 19.59 -14.98 -5.81
N GLU A 325 19.95 -16.20 -6.20
CA GLU A 325 21.24 -16.52 -6.80
C GLU A 325 21.22 -16.51 -8.33
N ASN A 326 20.09 -16.87 -8.98
CA ASN A 326 20.02 -16.91 -10.43
C ASN A 326 19.70 -15.54 -11.04
N GLN A 327 20.46 -15.18 -12.07
CA GLN A 327 20.26 -13.93 -12.82
C GLN A 327 19.39 -14.09 -14.07
N VAL A 328 19.19 -15.33 -14.54
CA VAL A 328 18.42 -15.62 -15.76
C VAL A 328 16.93 -15.32 -15.56
N LEU A 329 16.39 -14.38 -16.36
CA LEU A 329 15.03 -13.87 -16.22
C LEU A 329 13.96 -14.97 -16.36
N SER A 330 14.12 -15.91 -17.29
CA SER A 330 13.15 -17.01 -17.49
C SER A 330 12.99 -17.89 -16.26
N ILE A 331 14.10 -18.26 -15.62
CA ILE A 331 14.09 -19.08 -14.39
C ILE A 331 13.50 -18.27 -13.24
N ARG A 332 13.90 -17.00 -13.08
CA ARG A 332 13.37 -16.13 -12.03
C ARG A 332 11.87 -15.92 -12.18
N TYR A 333 11.37 -15.72 -13.39
CA TYR A 333 9.94 -15.56 -13.68
C TYR A 333 9.14 -16.79 -13.24
N GLU A 334 9.53 -17.98 -13.68
CA GLU A 334 8.82 -19.22 -13.32
C GLU A 334 8.95 -19.56 -11.83
N THR A 335 10.09 -19.22 -11.22
CA THR A 335 10.29 -19.33 -9.76
C THR A 335 9.34 -18.41 -9.00
N VAL A 336 9.21 -17.14 -9.42
CA VAL A 336 8.26 -16.17 -8.86
C VAL A 336 6.83 -16.67 -9.02
N LYS A 337 6.48 -17.21 -10.19
CA LYS A 337 5.17 -17.77 -10.47
C LYS A 337 4.86 -19.00 -9.61
N ALA A 338 5.83 -19.89 -9.41
CA ALA A 338 5.72 -21.05 -8.53
C ALA A 338 5.52 -20.61 -7.06
N LEU A 339 6.34 -19.68 -6.56
CA LEU A 339 6.18 -19.10 -5.22
C LEU A 339 4.82 -18.41 -5.07
N THR A 340 4.37 -17.71 -6.10
CA THR A 340 3.05 -17.06 -6.13
C THR A 340 1.94 -18.10 -6.05
N ARG A 341 2.03 -19.24 -6.76
CA ARG A 341 1.04 -20.33 -6.69
C ARG A 341 1.03 -21.06 -5.34
N LEU A 342 2.18 -21.15 -4.67
CA LEU A 342 2.32 -21.73 -3.33
C LEU A 342 1.87 -20.77 -2.20
N GLY A 343 1.37 -19.58 -2.56
CA GLY A 343 0.96 -18.55 -1.61
C GLY A 343 2.12 -17.97 -0.79
N CYS A 344 3.32 -18.00 -1.35
CA CYS A 344 4.54 -17.52 -0.72
C CYS A 344 4.90 -16.14 -1.28
N ILE A 345 4.12 -15.13 -0.89
CA ILE A 345 4.25 -13.75 -1.38
C ILE A 345 5.06 -12.94 -0.36
N THR A 346 6.36 -13.19 -0.27
CA THR A 346 7.26 -12.40 0.58
C THR A 346 7.66 -11.09 -0.11
N ALA A 347 8.24 -10.14 0.64
CA ALA A 347 8.65 -8.85 0.09
C ALA A 347 9.58 -8.96 -1.13
N ALA A 348 10.46 -9.97 -1.15
CA ALA A 348 11.32 -10.26 -2.31
C ALA A 348 10.51 -10.69 -3.54
N VAL A 349 9.53 -11.58 -3.35
CA VAL A 349 8.63 -12.05 -4.42
C VAL A 349 7.73 -10.92 -4.92
N VAL A 350 7.21 -10.08 -4.02
CA VAL A 350 6.42 -8.88 -4.39
C VAL A 350 7.23 -7.92 -5.25
N LYS A 351 8.50 -7.70 -4.91
CA LYS A 351 9.39 -6.83 -5.70
C LYS A 351 9.54 -7.34 -7.12
N GLU A 352 9.71 -8.65 -7.31
CA GLU A 352 9.83 -9.24 -8.65
C GLU A 352 8.51 -9.32 -9.41
N ILE A 353 7.39 -9.64 -8.72
CA ILE A 353 6.05 -9.51 -9.31
C ILE A 353 5.84 -8.08 -9.81
N THR A 354 6.19 -7.08 -9.01
CA THR A 354 6.08 -5.67 -9.39
C THR A 354 6.95 -5.37 -10.60
N PHE A 355 8.18 -5.88 -10.66
CA PHE A 355 9.06 -5.75 -11.83
C PHE A 355 8.40 -6.27 -13.10
N TYR A 356 7.89 -7.51 -13.10
CA TYR A 356 7.24 -8.10 -14.29
C TYR A 356 5.92 -7.41 -14.65
N LEU A 357 5.17 -6.89 -13.68
CA LEU A 357 3.94 -6.14 -13.97
C LEU A 357 4.18 -4.74 -14.53
N THR A 358 5.34 -4.15 -14.25
CA THR A 358 5.67 -2.79 -14.68
C THR A 358 6.53 -2.76 -15.94
N HIS A 359 7.34 -3.79 -16.17
CA HIS A 359 8.32 -3.83 -17.27
C HIS A 359 8.19 -5.08 -18.15
N GLY A 360 7.32 -6.04 -17.81
CA GLY A 360 7.15 -7.27 -18.58
C GLY A 360 6.28 -7.09 -19.82
N ALA A 361 6.43 -8.00 -20.79
CA ALA A 361 5.53 -8.11 -21.92
C ALA A 361 4.10 -8.44 -21.44
N MET A 362 3.09 -8.03 -22.22
CA MET A 362 1.68 -8.21 -21.88
C MET A 362 1.30 -9.68 -21.57
N GLU A 363 1.95 -10.64 -22.23
CA GLU A 363 1.74 -12.07 -21.98
C GLU A 363 2.17 -12.49 -20.57
N LEU A 364 3.34 -12.04 -20.11
CA LEU A 364 3.87 -12.31 -18.77
C LEU A 364 3.04 -11.61 -17.70
N LEU A 365 2.56 -10.39 -18.01
CA LEU A 365 1.66 -9.64 -17.14
C LEU A 365 0.36 -10.41 -16.91
N MET A 366 -0.29 -10.86 -17.98
CA MET A 366 -1.57 -11.59 -17.88
C MET A 366 -1.40 -12.92 -17.14
N ASP A 367 -0.30 -13.63 -17.38
CA ASP A 367 -0.01 -14.91 -16.74
C ASP A 367 0.31 -14.77 -15.24
N ILE A 368 1.05 -13.74 -14.82
CA ILE A 368 1.24 -13.39 -13.40
C ILE A 368 -0.08 -12.97 -12.75
N LEU A 369 -0.91 -12.17 -13.43
CA LEU A 369 -2.22 -11.77 -12.90
C LEU A 369 -3.15 -12.98 -12.72
N ILE A 370 -3.13 -13.95 -13.63
CA ILE A 370 -3.86 -15.21 -13.48
C ILE A 370 -3.33 -15.99 -12.28
N ALA A 371 -2.01 -16.13 -12.14
CA ALA A 371 -1.40 -16.80 -10.99
C ALA A 371 -1.83 -16.14 -9.68
N LEU A 372 -1.70 -14.81 -9.57
CA LEU A 372 -2.12 -14.04 -8.40
C LEU A 372 -3.62 -14.20 -8.11
N LYS A 373 -4.47 -14.15 -9.12
CA LYS A 373 -5.92 -14.35 -8.98
C LYS A 373 -6.25 -15.75 -8.45
N THR A 374 -5.53 -16.78 -8.90
CA THR A 374 -5.75 -18.14 -8.42
C THR A 374 -5.24 -18.36 -7.00
N THR A 375 -4.23 -17.59 -6.56
CA THR A 375 -3.65 -17.77 -5.22
C THR A 375 -4.28 -16.88 -4.15
N LEU A 376 -4.58 -15.64 -4.48
CA LEU A 376 -5.04 -14.65 -3.52
C LEU A 376 -6.52 -14.88 -3.22
N GLN A 377 -6.87 -14.97 -1.93
CA GLN A 377 -8.27 -14.80 -1.54
C GLN A 377 -8.74 -13.40 -1.99
N ARG A 378 -10.02 -13.25 -2.34
CA ARG A 378 -10.57 -12.02 -2.97
C ARG A 378 -10.12 -10.71 -2.30
N ASN A 379 -10.00 -10.68 -0.97
CA ASN A 379 -9.59 -9.49 -0.21
C ASN A 379 -8.09 -9.21 -0.31
N GLN A 380 -7.26 -10.24 -0.42
CA GLN A 380 -5.82 -10.08 -0.61
C GLN A 380 -5.51 -9.61 -2.03
N ALA A 381 -6.25 -10.11 -3.03
CA ALA A 381 -6.16 -9.62 -4.41
C ALA A 381 -6.44 -8.13 -4.49
N LEU A 382 -7.51 -7.67 -3.83
CA LEU A 382 -7.84 -6.25 -3.78
C LEU A 382 -6.73 -5.42 -3.10
N SER A 383 -6.21 -5.90 -1.97
CA SER A 383 -5.09 -5.23 -1.29
C SER A 383 -3.84 -5.16 -2.16
N THR A 384 -3.49 -6.23 -2.89
CA THR A 384 -2.34 -6.24 -3.80
C THR A 384 -2.52 -5.26 -4.96
N LEU A 385 -3.71 -5.22 -5.59
CA LEU A 385 -4.00 -4.27 -6.67
C LEU A 385 -3.83 -2.81 -6.22
N VAL A 386 -4.40 -2.47 -5.06
CA VAL A 386 -4.36 -1.10 -4.53
C VAL A 386 -2.97 -0.73 -3.99
N LEU A 387 -2.39 -1.54 -3.11
CA LEU A 387 -1.20 -1.17 -2.35
C LEU A 387 0.10 -1.49 -3.10
N CYS A 388 0.15 -2.61 -3.81
CA CYS A 388 1.38 -3.04 -4.51
C CYS A 388 1.40 -2.53 -5.96
N MET A 389 0.28 -2.68 -6.68
CA MET A 389 0.22 -2.32 -8.10
C MET A 389 -0.20 -0.86 -8.33
N ARG A 390 -0.71 -0.16 -7.30
CA ARG A 390 -1.22 1.21 -7.39
C ARG A 390 -2.28 1.40 -8.47
N ILE A 391 -3.08 0.36 -8.70
CA ILE A 391 -4.23 0.42 -9.61
C ILE A 391 -5.39 1.06 -8.84
N HIS A 392 -5.90 2.16 -9.37
CA HIS A 392 -6.87 3.03 -8.71
C HIS A 392 -8.06 3.37 -9.63
N ASP A 393 -8.44 2.41 -10.47
CA ASP A 393 -9.54 2.57 -11.44
C ASP A 393 -10.92 2.40 -10.78
N VAL A 394 -11.98 2.76 -11.53
CA VAL A 394 -13.38 2.56 -11.11
C VAL A 394 -13.63 1.15 -10.56
N VAL A 395 -13.07 0.11 -11.20
CA VAL A 395 -13.30 -1.30 -10.83
C VAL A 395 -12.72 -1.60 -9.46
N THR A 396 -11.49 -1.15 -9.18
CA THR A 396 -10.83 -1.37 -7.89
C THR A 396 -11.52 -0.60 -6.77
N ILE A 397 -11.93 0.64 -7.03
CA ILE A 397 -12.70 1.45 -6.06
C ILE A 397 -14.05 0.79 -5.77
N GLN A 398 -14.76 0.32 -6.81
CA GLN A 398 -16.04 -0.38 -6.64
C GLN A 398 -15.87 -1.69 -5.86
N ALA A 399 -14.79 -2.44 -6.10
CA ALA A 399 -14.51 -3.65 -5.34
C ALA A 399 -14.25 -3.36 -3.84
N ALA A 400 -13.58 -2.25 -3.51
CA ALA A 400 -13.43 -1.80 -2.13
C ALA A 400 -14.78 -1.40 -1.50
N ILE A 401 -15.62 -0.69 -2.25
CA ILE A 401 -16.99 -0.33 -1.84
C ILE A 401 -17.81 -1.61 -1.53
N ASP A 402 -17.78 -2.59 -2.43
CA ASP A 402 -18.52 -3.83 -2.30
C ASP A 402 -18.02 -4.66 -1.11
N GLN A 403 -16.70 -4.70 -0.92
CA GLN A 403 -16.08 -5.40 0.21
C GLN A 403 -16.44 -4.76 1.56
N LEU A 404 -16.41 -3.42 1.66
CA LEU A 404 -16.85 -2.70 2.86
C LEU A 404 -18.36 -2.89 3.12
N SER A 405 -19.18 -2.99 2.08
CA SER A 405 -20.64 -3.11 2.23
C SER A 405 -21.11 -4.53 2.56
N HIS A 406 -20.55 -5.54 1.88
CA HIS A 406 -21.16 -6.88 1.81
C HIS A 406 -20.30 -8.00 2.40
N SER A 407 -19.05 -7.75 2.75
CA SER A 407 -18.22 -8.81 3.34
C SER A 407 -18.78 -9.27 4.68
N LYS A 408 -18.98 -10.58 4.82
CA LYS A 408 -19.38 -11.22 6.09
C LYS A 408 -18.32 -11.08 7.18
N MET A 409 -17.04 -11.04 6.79
CA MET A 409 -15.92 -10.88 7.74
C MET A 409 -15.63 -9.40 7.98
N TYR A 410 -15.68 -8.99 9.25
CA TYR A 410 -15.43 -7.60 9.63
C TYR A 410 -14.00 -7.14 9.32
N LYS A 411 -13.01 -8.05 9.34
CA LYS A 411 -11.62 -7.74 8.98
C LYS A 411 -11.54 -7.21 7.55
N HIS A 412 -12.17 -7.88 6.60
CA HIS A 412 -12.18 -7.42 5.20
C HIS A 412 -12.89 -6.08 5.03
N ARG A 413 -13.96 -5.82 5.79
CA ARG A 413 -14.65 -4.52 5.76
C ARG A 413 -13.73 -3.42 6.28
N MET A 414 -13.02 -3.69 7.37
CA MET A 414 -12.00 -2.79 7.91
C MET A 414 -10.87 -2.54 6.91
N ASP A 415 -10.35 -3.59 6.29
CA ASP A 415 -9.31 -3.51 5.26
C ASP A 415 -9.78 -2.66 4.09
N ALA A 416 -11.00 -2.87 3.59
CA ALA A 416 -11.59 -2.07 2.52
C ALA A 416 -11.66 -0.57 2.86
N SER A 417 -11.94 -0.23 4.12
CA SER A 417 -11.88 1.16 4.60
C SER A 417 -10.47 1.75 4.49
N TYR A 418 -9.43 0.99 4.85
CA TYR A 418 -8.03 1.43 4.72
C TYR A 418 -7.58 1.48 3.26
N LEU A 419 -8.09 0.61 2.41
CA LEU A 419 -7.83 0.64 0.97
C LEU A 419 -8.38 1.92 0.35
N LEU A 420 -9.61 2.33 0.69
CA LEU A 420 -10.16 3.62 0.25
C LEU A 420 -9.31 4.81 0.69
N THR A 421 -8.79 4.79 1.93
CA THR A 421 -7.83 5.80 2.40
C THR A 421 -6.54 5.80 1.57
N SER A 422 -6.02 4.62 1.22
CA SER A 422 -4.77 4.45 0.48
C SER A 422 -4.90 4.86 -0.99
N ILE A 423 -6.06 4.63 -1.61
CA ILE A 423 -6.38 5.12 -2.95
C ILE A 423 -6.38 6.66 -2.95
N GLY A 424 -6.96 7.27 -1.92
CA GLY A 424 -6.96 8.72 -1.74
C GLY A 424 -8.07 9.45 -2.49
N LEU A 425 -8.38 10.66 -2.02
CA LEU A 425 -9.51 11.46 -2.52
C LEU A 425 -9.32 11.90 -3.98
N GLN A 426 -8.08 12.23 -4.37
CA GLN A 426 -7.81 12.73 -5.72
C GLN A 426 -8.14 11.69 -6.79
N GLN A 427 -7.72 10.45 -6.59
CA GLN A 427 -7.97 9.33 -7.48
C GLN A 427 -9.46 8.99 -7.52
N ILE A 428 -10.11 8.92 -6.34
CA ILE A 428 -11.56 8.70 -6.24
C ILE A 428 -12.35 9.77 -7.02
N ARG A 429 -11.89 11.02 -7.02
CA ARG A 429 -12.48 12.12 -7.79
C ARG A 429 -12.27 11.98 -9.29
N GLN A 430 -11.04 11.63 -9.71
CA GLN A 430 -10.71 11.41 -11.12
C GLN A 430 -11.61 10.34 -11.74
N GLU A 431 -11.90 9.29 -10.98
CA GLU A 431 -12.78 8.19 -11.39
C GLU A 431 -14.28 8.48 -11.21
N GLY A 432 -14.66 9.68 -10.73
CA GLY A 432 -16.08 10.07 -10.53
C GLY A 432 -16.81 9.32 -9.41
N MET A 433 -16.09 8.67 -8.49
CA MET A 433 -16.64 7.79 -7.46
C MET A 433 -16.82 8.47 -6.09
N GLU A 434 -16.48 9.77 -5.96
CA GLU A 434 -16.50 10.53 -4.69
C GLU A 434 -17.84 10.42 -3.95
N ARG A 435 -18.96 10.64 -4.67
CA ARG A 435 -20.30 10.65 -4.06
C ARG A 435 -20.70 9.28 -3.53
N LYS A 436 -20.39 8.21 -4.27
CA LYS A 436 -20.64 6.83 -3.84
C LYS A 436 -19.82 6.47 -2.60
N VAL A 437 -18.53 6.85 -2.57
CA VAL A 437 -17.67 6.63 -1.40
C VAL A 437 -18.17 7.41 -0.20
N TYR A 438 -18.56 8.68 -0.37
CA TYR A 438 -19.15 9.49 0.69
C TYR A 438 -20.41 8.83 1.28
N ASP A 439 -21.36 8.44 0.42
CA ASP A 439 -22.62 7.82 0.86
C ASP A 439 -22.38 6.50 1.59
N LEU A 440 -21.41 5.70 1.12
CA LEU A 440 -21.00 4.46 1.77
C LEU A 440 -20.43 4.72 3.16
N LEU A 441 -19.43 5.60 3.27
CA LEU A 441 -18.77 5.88 4.55
C LEU A 441 -19.78 6.45 5.55
N ARG A 442 -20.64 7.37 5.11
CA ARG A 442 -21.71 7.94 5.94
C ARG A 442 -22.64 6.85 6.47
N LYS A 443 -23.11 5.93 5.61
CA LYS A 443 -23.98 4.81 6.02
C LYS A 443 -23.25 3.84 6.95
N ALA A 444 -21.99 3.52 6.68
CA ALA A 444 -21.22 2.54 7.43
C ALA A 444 -20.92 2.99 8.87
N LEU A 445 -20.88 4.30 9.16
CA LEU A 445 -20.66 4.83 10.51
C LEU A 445 -21.73 4.40 11.53
N PHE A 446 -22.98 4.17 11.09
CA PHE A 446 -24.07 3.76 11.98
C PHE A 446 -24.62 2.36 11.67
N ASN A 447 -24.51 1.87 10.43
CA ASN A 447 -25.06 0.58 10.04
C ASN A 447 -24.13 -0.62 10.31
N ASP A 448 -22.80 -0.46 10.35
CA ASP A 448 -21.93 -1.63 10.53
C ASP A 448 -22.12 -2.23 11.92
N PRO A 449 -22.34 -3.54 12.10
CA PRO A 449 -22.53 -4.13 13.42
C PRO A 449 -21.29 -4.07 14.33
N VAL A 450 -20.10 -3.87 13.75
CA VAL A 450 -18.82 -3.95 14.46
C VAL A 450 -18.22 -2.58 14.68
N MET A 451 -18.05 -2.20 15.95
CA MET A 451 -17.46 -0.92 16.36
C MET A 451 -16.07 -0.65 15.79
N ALA A 452 -15.25 -1.69 15.61
CA ALA A 452 -13.91 -1.55 15.03
C ALA A 452 -13.99 -1.09 13.55
N VAL A 453 -14.97 -1.58 12.78
CA VAL A 453 -15.17 -1.15 11.39
C VAL A 453 -15.68 0.30 11.36
N ARG A 454 -16.65 0.66 12.22
CA ARG A 454 -17.13 2.05 12.32
C ARG A 454 -15.99 3.04 12.60
N LYS A 455 -15.06 2.69 13.48
CA LYS A 455 -13.86 3.50 13.77
C LYS A 455 -12.93 3.60 12.56
N ALA A 456 -12.67 2.50 11.86
CA ALA A 456 -11.87 2.53 10.63
C ALA A 456 -12.51 3.42 9.54
N VAL A 457 -13.84 3.34 9.39
CA VAL A 457 -14.62 4.20 8.50
C VAL A 457 -14.52 5.67 8.89
N ALA A 458 -14.56 5.99 10.19
CA ALA A 458 -14.38 7.35 10.68
C ALA A 458 -12.98 7.91 10.36
N LEU A 459 -11.94 7.09 10.49
CA LEU A 459 -10.59 7.45 10.09
C LEU A 459 -10.51 7.68 8.58
N ALA A 460 -11.10 6.79 7.77
CA ALA A 460 -11.14 6.97 6.32
C ALA A 460 -11.87 8.25 5.91
N ALA A 461 -13.00 8.57 6.55
CA ALA A 461 -13.71 9.83 6.31
C ALA A 461 -12.89 11.07 6.69
N GLU A 462 -12.01 10.97 7.70
CA GLU A 462 -11.08 12.03 8.08
C GLU A 462 -9.97 12.18 7.03
N SER A 463 -9.31 11.08 6.65
CA SER A 463 -8.24 11.07 5.65
C SER A 463 -8.71 11.53 4.27
N LEU A 464 -9.95 11.19 3.89
CA LEU A 464 -10.56 11.62 2.63
C LEU A 464 -11.20 13.01 2.72
N GLN A 465 -11.00 13.75 3.82
CA GLN A 465 -11.55 15.10 4.03
C GLN A 465 -13.08 15.21 3.96
N MET A 466 -13.79 14.08 4.09
CA MET A 466 -15.26 14.00 4.03
C MET A 466 -15.92 14.26 5.38
N LYS A 467 -15.16 14.22 6.48
CA LYS A 467 -15.67 14.34 7.85
C LYS A 467 -16.50 15.61 8.10
N LYS A 468 -16.12 16.77 7.54
CA LYS A 468 -16.89 18.02 7.65
C LYS A 468 -18.30 17.89 7.05
N LEU A 469 -18.38 17.37 5.82
CA LEU A 469 -19.64 17.13 5.12
C LEU A 469 -20.54 16.14 5.88
N ILE A 470 -19.94 15.17 6.60
CA ILE A 470 -20.70 14.25 7.45
C ILE A 470 -21.27 14.99 8.67
N TYR A 471 -20.50 15.87 9.31
CA TYR A 471 -21.01 16.68 10.42
C TYR A 471 -22.17 17.59 9.99
N ASP A 472 -22.05 18.26 8.84
CA ASP A 472 -23.10 19.14 8.31
C ASP A 472 -24.40 18.34 8.04
N ALA A 473 -24.28 17.10 7.55
CA ALA A 473 -25.41 16.21 7.38
C ALA A 473 -26.01 15.75 8.71
N VAL A 474 -25.17 15.35 9.67
CA VAL A 474 -25.58 14.90 11.01
C VAL A 474 -26.33 16.00 11.75
N GLU A 475 -25.89 17.25 11.65
CA GLU A 475 -26.57 18.38 12.30
C GLU A 475 -28.00 18.55 11.78
N LYS A 476 -28.20 18.48 10.46
CA LYS A 476 -29.54 18.51 9.86
C LYS A 476 -30.39 17.31 10.30
N GLN A 477 -29.78 16.12 10.37
CA GLN A 477 -30.48 14.89 10.76
C GLN A 477 -30.97 14.90 12.21
N LEU A 478 -30.32 15.62 13.12
CA LEU A 478 -30.79 15.77 14.51
C LEU A 478 -32.08 16.59 14.60
N GLU A 479 -32.33 17.49 13.65
CA GLU A 479 -33.51 18.36 13.61
C GLU A 479 -34.68 17.72 12.84
N GLU A 480 -34.47 16.58 12.17
CA GLU A 480 -35.51 15.89 11.40
C GLU A 480 -36.61 15.28 12.28
N GLN A 481 -37.84 15.21 11.76
CA GLN A 481 -38.99 14.65 12.49
C GLN A 481 -38.91 13.11 12.67
N ASN A 482 -38.17 12.41 11.81
CA ASN A 482 -38.04 10.96 11.83
C ASN A 482 -37.10 10.48 12.93
N GLU A 483 -37.59 9.63 13.83
CA GLU A 483 -36.79 9.09 14.94
C GLU A 483 -35.62 8.21 14.50
N VAL A 484 -35.75 7.51 13.37
CA VAL A 484 -34.69 6.64 12.84
C VAL A 484 -33.52 7.51 12.38
N THR A 485 -33.79 8.61 11.66
CA THR A 485 -32.74 9.53 11.21
C THR A 485 -32.02 10.17 12.40
N ARG A 486 -32.78 10.66 13.40
CA ARG A 486 -32.17 11.22 14.63
C ARG A 486 -31.31 10.21 15.37
N THR A 487 -31.76 8.96 15.45
CA THR A 487 -31.00 7.86 16.06
C THR A 487 -29.69 7.59 15.31
N GLN A 488 -29.73 7.54 13.97
CA GLN A 488 -28.54 7.35 13.13
C GLN A 488 -27.53 8.51 13.30
N ALA A 489 -28.01 9.75 13.43
CA ALA A 489 -27.18 10.91 13.69
C ALA A 489 -26.46 10.81 15.04
N VAL A 490 -27.17 10.45 16.11
CA VAL A 490 -26.58 10.22 17.44
C VAL A 490 -25.56 9.07 17.42
N MET A 491 -25.86 7.96 16.73
CA MET A 491 -24.91 6.86 16.57
C MET A 491 -23.65 7.28 15.81
N THR A 492 -23.80 8.13 14.80
CA THR A 492 -22.67 8.66 14.01
C THR A 492 -21.78 9.55 14.89
N LEU A 493 -22.38 10.44 15.70
CA LEU A 493 -21.66 11.27 16.67
C LEU A 493 -20.94 10.44 17.74
N ASN A 494 -21.44 9.25 18.07
CA ASN A 494 -20.78 8.37 19.04
C ASN A 494 -19.41 7.89 18.52
N ILE A 495 -19.26 7.80 17.20
CA ILE A 495 -18.01 7.40 16.55
C ILE A 495 -17.13 8.62 16.27
N LEU A 496 -17.70 9.67 15.69
CA LEU A 496 -16.94 10.85 15.25
C LEU A 496 -16.55 11.78 16.41
N GLY A 497 -17.32 11.77 17.50
CA GLY A 497 -17.24 12.72 18.59
C GLY A 497 -18.09 13.98 18.37
N VAL A 498 -18.33 14.72 19.45
CA VAL A 498 -19.05 16.01 19.43
C VAL A 498 -18.02 17.14 19.32
N ARG A 499 -18.16 18.00 18.30
CA ARG A 499 -17.18 19.06 18.01
C ARG A 499 -17.70 20.48 18.19
N SER A 500 -19.01 20.70 18.16
CA SER A 500 -19.60 22.02 18.30
C SER A 500 -20.47 22.11 19.55
N GLN A 501 -20.41 23.26 20.21
CA GLN A 501 -21.28 23.56 21.35
C GLN A 501 -22.77 23.57 20.93
N ARG A 502 -23.06 23.89 19.66
CA ARG A 502 -24.40 23.80 19.09
C ARG A 502 -24.94 22.37 19.12
N ILE A 503 -24.18 21.39 18.59
CA ILE A 503 -24.58 19.98 18.62
C ILE A 503 -24.76 19.51 20.07
N LEU A 504 -23.86 19.92 20.99
CA LEU A 504 -24.01 19.56 22.40
C LEU A 504 -25.31 20.10 23.01
N ARG A 505 -25.68 21.35 22.71
CA ARG A 505 -26.96 21.94 23.16
C ARG A 505 -28.16 21.19 22.59
N LEU A 506 -28.15 20.90 21.27
CA LEU A 506 -29.22 20.13 20.61
C LEU A 506 -29.38 18.74 21.25
N LEU A 507 -28.29 18.01 21.48
CA LEU A 507 -28.34 16.71 22.16
C LEU A 507 -28.93 16.81 23.57
N LEU A 508 -28.62 17.86 24.32
CA LEU A 508 -29.17 18.07 25.66
C LEU A 508 -30.66 18.44 25.64
N GLU A 509 -31.10 19.20 24.64
CA GLU A 509 -32.51 19.51 24.42
C GLU A 509 -33.29 18.25 24.02
N MET A 510 -32.77 17.46 23.08
CA MET A 510 -33.34 16.17 22.68
C MET A 510 -33.39 15.18 23.85
N LEU A 511 -32.39 15.17 24.74
CA LEU A 511 -32.42 14.32 25.94
C LEU A 511 -33.64 14.60 26.84
N ASP A 512 -34.13 15.84 26.85
CA ASP A 512 -35.30 16.24 27.63
C ASP A 512 -36.61 16.12 26.86
N LEU A 513 -36.65 16.63 25.63
CA LEU A 513 -37.86 16.89 24.88
C LEU A 513 -38.16 15.87 23.77
N ASP A 514 -37.21 14.99 23.40
CA ASP A 514 -37.44 14.06 22.30
C ASP A 514 -38.54 13.03 22.66
N LYS A 515 -39.50 12.89 21.74
CA LYS A 515 -40.62 11.96 21.86
C LYS A 515 -40.15 10.51 21.95
N SER A 516 -39.09 10.16 21.23
CA SER A 516 -38.56 8.80 21.17
C SER A 516 -37.69 8.48 22.38
N LYS A 517 -38.06 7.43 23.12
CA LYS A 517 -37.22 6.90 24.22
C LYS A 517 -35.89 6.37 23.70
N GLU A 518 -35.85 5.77 22.51
CA GLU A 518 -34.63 5.19 21.95
C GLU A 518 -33.59 6.28 21.64
N VAL A 519 -34.00 7.38 21.02
CA VAL A 519 -33.12 8.53 20.78
C VAL A 519 -32.49 9.02 22.09
N ARG A 520 -33.29 9.20 23.14
CA ARG A 520 -32.80 9.64 24.46
C ARG A 520 -31.82 8.65 25.09
N ILE A 521 -32.08 7.34 24.97
CA ILE A 521 -31.16 6.29 25.44
C ILE A 521 -29.84 6.35 24.67
N GLN A 522 -29.87 6.53 23.35
CA GLN A 522 -28.66 6.64 22.53
C GLN A 522 -27.83 7.89 22.87
N ILE A 523 -28.49 9.01 23.22
CA ILE A 523 -27.79 10.21 23.70
C ILE A 523 -27.06 9.93 25.03
N ILE A 524 -27.69 9.21 25.96
CA ILE A 524 -27.03 8.81 27.22
C ILE A 524 -25.82 7.91 26.95
N ARG A 525 -25.95 6.95 26.02
CA ARG A 525 -24.84 6.09 25.60
C ARG A 525 -23.69 6.87 24.99
N LEU A 526 -24.00 7.84 24.13
CA LEU A 526 -23.03 8.77 23.55
C LEU A 526 -22.29 9.55 24.64
N ILE A 527 -23.01 10.15 25.59
CA ILE A 527 -22.42 10.89 26.72
C ILE A 527 -21.45 10.00 27.51
N SER A 528 -21.85 8.75 27.80
CA SER A 528 -21.00 7.81 28.51
C SER A 528 -19.77 7.38 27.71
N ALA A 529 -19.93 7.13 26.40
CA ALA A 529 -18.87 6.66 25.53
C ALA A 529 -17.81 7.75 25.26
N LEU A 530 -18.25 8.98 25.04
CA LEU A 530 -17.40 10.16 24.85
C LEU A 530 -16.91 10.78 26.16
N ARG A 531 -17.37 10.28 27.31
CA ARG A 531 -16.97 10.71 28.65
C ARG A 531 -17.20 12.21 28.89
N LEU A 532 -18.35 12.72 28.45
CA LEU A 532 -18.68 14.14 28.60
C LEU A 532 -19.00 14.46 30.07
N LYS A 533 -18.16 15.27 30.73
CA LYS A 533 -18.24 15.59 32.16
C LYS A 533 -18.77 16.99 32.48
N ASP A 534 -19.46 17.62 31.54
CA ASP A 534 -20.08 18.94 31.80
C ASP A 534 -21.02 18.84 33.03
N PRO A 535 -20.89 19.72 34.04
CA PRO A 535 -21.80 19.74 35.20
C PRO A 535 -23.28 19.75 34.83
N ARG A 536 -23.66 20.40 33.71
CA ARG A 536 -25.03 20.43 33.19
C ARG A 536 -25.50 19.04 32.76
N ILE A 537 -24.63 18.27 32.11
CA ILE A 537 -24.89 16.89 31.70
C ILE A 537 -25.07 16.01 32.95
N ILE A 538 -24.18 16.14 33.94
CA ILE A 538 -24.24 15.34 35.17
C ILE A 538 -25.55 15.63 35.92
N ARG A 539 -25.94 16.90 36.05
CA ARG A 539 -27.23 17.27 36.68
C ARG A 539 -28.42 16.65 35.93
N LYS A 540 -28.46 16.76 34.60
CA LYS A 540 -29.52 16.15 33.79
C LYS A 540 -29.55 14.62 33.94
N LEU A 541 -28.39 13.95 33.92
CA LEU A 541 -28.32 12.50 34.12
C LEU A 541 -28.82 12.08 35.51
N LYS A 542 -28.50 12.81 36.58
CA LYS A 542 -29.02 12.55 37.93
C LYS A 542 -30.55 12.68 37.99
N LEU A 543 -31.10 13.70 37.34
CA LEU A 543 -32.55 13.85 37.22
C LEU A 543 -33.19 12.69 36.45
N LYS A 544 -32.54 12.19 35.38
CA LYS A 544 -33.05 11.02 34.64
C LYS A 544 -32.90 9.70 35.42
N GLU A 545 -31.88 9.58 36.27
CA GLU A 545 -31.68 8.41 37.14
C GLU A 545 -32.80 8.24 38.18
N GLN A 546 -33.37 9.35 38.66
CA GLN A 546 -34.50 9.34 39.62
C GLN A 546 -35.83 8.86 39.00
N GLY A 547 -35.92 8.78 37.67
CA GLY A 547 -37.09 8.27 36.99
C GLY A 547 -37.16 6.73 36.98
N GLU A 548 -38.11 6.18 36.22
CA GLU A 548 -38.29 4.74 36.08
C GLU A 548 -38.01 4.22 34.65
N GLY A 549 -37.77 2.92 34.53
CA GLY A 549 -37.65 2.21 33.24
C GLY A 549 -36.25 2.20 32.61
N SER A 550 -36.20 1.94 31.31
CA SER A 550 -34.95 1.74 30.55
C SER A 550 -34.05 2.98 30.54
N LEU A 551 -34.64 4.18 30.46
CA LEU A 551 -33.91 5.45 30.44
C LEU A 551 -33.17 5.69 31.76
N ALA A 552 -33.83 5.49 32.90
CA ALA A 552 -33.24 5.65 34.23
C ALA A 552 -32.10 4.66 34.46
N ARG A 553 -32.28 3.39 34.08
CA ARG A 553 -31.22 2.37 34.14
C ARG A 553 -30.00 2.75 33.32
N GLU A 554 -30.19 3.30 32.12
CA GLU A 554 -29.08 3.72 31.27
C GLU A 554 -28.37 4.96 31.85
N ALA A 555 -29.12 5.92 32.40
CA ALA A 555 -28.56 7.10 33.09
C ALA A 555 -27.69 6.68 34.29
N ALA A 556 -28.19 5.76 35.12
CA ALA A 556 -27.44 5.21 36.25
C ALA A 556 -26.14 4.52 35.81
N LYS A 557 -26.17 3.74 34.71
CA LYS A 557 -24.97 3.12 34.13
C LYS A 557 -23.97 4.16 33.65
N ALA A 558 -24.45 5.20 32.94
CA ALA A 558 -23.60 6.28 32.44
C ALA A 558 -22.91 7.03 33.59
N LEU A 559 -23.65 7.38 34.66
CA LEU A 559 -23.09 8.03 35.85
C LEU A 559 -22.00 7.18 36.53
N LYS A 560 -22.26 5.88 36.72
CA LYS A 560 -21.27 4.95 37.28
C LYS A 560 -20.02 4.85 36.41
N SER A 561 -20.19 4.83 35.08
CA SER A 561 -19.06 4.82 34.12
C SER A 561 -18.20 6.08 34.22
N LEU A 562 -18.83 7.26 34.31
CA LEU A 562 -18.15 8.54 34.46
C LEU A 562 -17.38 8.66 35.79
N GLN A 563 -17.96 8.17 36.89
CA GLN A 563 -17.36 8.20 38.24
C GLN A 563 -16.18 7.23 38.41
N ARG A 564 -16.25 6.02 37.84
CA ARG A 564 -15.16 5.02 37.94
C ARG A 564 -13.84 5.52 37.37
N ILE A 565 -13.89 6.43 36.40
CA ILE A 565 -12.71 6.98 35.75
C ILE A 565 -12.01 8.00 36.64
N ASP A 566 -12.73 8.74 37.49
CA ASP A 566 -12.11 9.70 38.41
C ASP A 566 -11.23 9.00 39.46
N ARG A 567 -11.68 7.84 39.95
CA ARG A 567 -10.90 7.02 40.89
C ARG A 567 -9.64 6.41 40.27
N ALA A 568 -9.60 6.24 38.95
CA ALA A 568 -8.45 5.66 38.24
C ALA A 568 -7.40 6.70 37.82
N LYS A 569 -7.69 8.01 37.98
CA LYS A 569 -6.74 9.10 37.78
C LYS A 569 -6.15 9.64 39.09
N SER A 570 -6.81 9.35 40.22
CA SER A 570 -6.38 9.72 41.58
C SER A 570 -5.53 8.64 42.26
N LEU A 571 -5.23 7.55 41.56
CA LEU A 571 -4.29 6.48 41.90
C LEU A 571 -3.20 6.49 40.84
#